data_AF-A0A1Y3ENS4-F1
#
_entry.id   AF-A0A1Y3ENS4-F1
#
_cell.length_a   1.000
_cell.length_b   1.000
_cell.length_c   1.000
_cell.angle_alpha   90.00
_cell.angle_beta   90.00
_cell.angle_gamma   90.00
#
_symmetry.space_group_name_H-M   'P 1'
#
loop_
_entity.id
_entity.type
_entity.pdbx_description
1 polymer ?
#
loop_
_entity_poly.entity_id
_entity_poly.type
_entity_poly.pdbx_seq_one_letter_code
_entity_poly.pdbx_strand_id
1 'polypeptide(L)'
;QCKIVVDANIEKTACNPELKFKPRKHPGRFSSAIVDLPDELHRIILNVLDSADSMKIIKLEAKKLNNFLSMRKPPASEEEIRNEALKIFQTLHEQDRIKAEKGGNQWPPADESDKDKELRQRNLRGRMLKKLKSVLYYWKPKVYNTETKCLAYLMARFASQYAVMKRILDQIKARNPEICPEHVFDFGSGVGSTFWACESTWPGKISEYYMVDVSSKMNDLALKLLTHGQPFGNIRHDNVNVRQFLPVQHDR
;
A
#
# COMPACT_ATOMS: atom_id res chain seq x y z
N GLN A 1 -15.24 -19.94 -25.00
CA GLN A 1 -15.59 -19.80 -23.57
C GLN A 1 -14.66 -20.70 -22.77
N CYS A 2 -13.80 -20.14 -21.92
CA CYS A 2 -12.97 -20.94 -21.01
C CYS A 2 -13.88 -21.46 -19.89
N LYS A 3 -14.14 -22.77 -19.87
CA LYS A 3 -14.96 -23.40 -18.84
C LYS A 3 -14.05 -23.65 -17.64
N ILE A 4 -14.25 -22.90 -16.56
CA ILE A 4 -13.54 -23.15 -15.31
C ILE A 4 -14.14 -24.41 -14.70
N VAL A 5 -13.38 -25.50 -14.69
CA VAL A 5 -13.76 -26.76 -14.07
C VAL A 5 -12.86 -26.97 -12.86
N VAL A 6 -13.45 -27.33 -11.72
CA VAL A 6 -12.68 -27.68 -10.53
C VAL A 6 -11.86 -28.93 -10.85
N ASP A 7 -10.60 -28.96 -10.44
CA ASP A 7 -9.76 -30.14 -10.59
C ASP A 7 -10.48 -31.36 -9.97
N ALA A 8 -10.61 -32.44 -10.74
CA ALA A 8 -11.41 -33.61 -10.36
C ALA A 8 -10.89 -34.29 -9.08
N ASN A 9 -9.60 -34.18 -8.77
CA ASN A 9 -9.06 -34.66 -7.50
C ASN A 9 -9.46 -33.71 -6.38
N ILE A 10 -9.36 -32.39 -6.56
CA ILE A 10 -9.83 -31.42 -5.55
C ILE A 10 -11.33 -31.62 -5.28
N GLU A 11 -12.15 -31.81 -6.30
CA GLU A 11 -13.60 -32.02 -6.13
C GLU A 11 -13.88 -33.30 -5.33
N LYS A 12 -13.21 -34.42 -5.66
CA LYS A 12 -13.32 -35.67 -4.89
C LYS A 12 -12.84 -35.57 -3.44
N THR A 13 -11.86 -34.69 -3.15
CA THR A 13 -11.26 -34.62 -1.82
C THR A 13 -11.84 -33.51 -0.94
N ALA A 14 -12.20 -32.36 -1.52
CA ALA A 14 -12.73 -31.20 -0.80
C ALA A 14 -14.25 -31.28 -0.60
N CYS A 15 -14.99 -31.94 -1.50
CA CYS A 15 -16.44 -32.11 -1.39
C CYS A 15 -16.86 -33.43 -0.72
N ASN A 16 -15.91 -34.24 -0.25
CA ASN A 16 -16.23 -35.47 0.49
C ASN A 16 -16.40 -35.14 1.99
N PRO A 17 -17.63 -35.21 2.54
CA PRO A 17 -17.89 -34.88 3.95
C PRO A 17 -17.27 -35.87 4.94
N GLU A 18 -16.84 -37.06 4.51
CA GLU A 18 -16.17 -38.05 5.34
C GLU A 18 -14.65 -37.81 5.46
N LEU A 19 -14.05 -37.04 4.53
CA LEU A 19 -12.64 -36.70 4.52
C LEU A 19 -12.31 -35.59 5.52
N LYS A 20 -12.18 -35.97 6.79
CA LYS A 20 -11.70 -35.06 7.86
C LYS A 20 -10.18 -34.88 7.78
N PHE A 21 -9.71 -33.86 7.08
CA PHE A 21 -8.31 -33.47 7.13
C PHE A 21 -7.95 -32.85 8.48
N LYS A 22 -6.89 -33.35 9.12
CA LYS A 22 -6.24 -32.58 10.20
C LYS A 22 -5.74 -31.26 9.60
N PRO A 23 -5.90 -30.09 10.23
CA PRO A 23 -5.49 -28.80 9.64
C PRO A 23 -4.04 -28.75 9.14
N ARG A 24 -3.13 -29.49 9.79
CA ARG A 24 -1.71 -29.57 9.38
C ARG A 24 -1.44 -30.51 8.20
N LYS A 25 -2.38 -31.37 7.83
CA LYS A 25 -2.31 -32.35 6.74
C LYS A 25 -3.28 -32.04 5.60
N HIS A 26 -3.85 -30.83 5.57
CA HIS A 26 -4.76 -30.42 4.52
C HIS A 26 -4.03 -30.36 3.16
N PRO A 27 -4.57 -30.92 2.07
CA PRO A 27 -3.89 -30.98 0.77
C PRO A 27 -3.61 -29.59 0.18
N GLY A 28 -4.42 -28.59 0.51
CA GLY A 28 -4.18 -27.19 0.13
C GLY A 28 -3.08 -26.49 0.92
N ARG A 29 -2.46 -27.13 1.93
CA ARG A 29 -1.40 -26.54 2.74
C ARG A 29 -0.07 -26.60 1.98
N PHE A 30 0.51 -25.44 1.70
CA PHE A 30 1.87 -25.30 1.21
C PHE A 30 2.80 -24.86 2.35
N SER A 31 3.69 -25.75 2.80
CA SER A 31 4.82 -25.36 3.63
C SER A 31 5.90 -24.79 2.74
N SER A 32 6.22 -23.50 2.92
CA SER A 32 7.43 -22.90 2.36
C SER A 32 8.35 -22.59 3.52
N ALA A 33 9.65 -22.77 3.31
CA ALA A 33 10.67 -22.33 4.25
C ALA A 33 10.60 -20.80 4.43
N ILE A 34 11.34 -20.31 5.43
CA ILE A 34 11.59 -18.87 5.55
C ILE A 34 12.27 -18.42 4.26
N VAL A 35 11.80 -17.30 3.70
CA VAL A 35 12.34 -16.73 2.47
C VAL A 35 13.35 -15.67 2.84
N ASP A 36 14.60 -15.93 2.54
CA ASP A 36 15.68 -14.96 2.65
C ASP A 36 15.88 -14.21 1.32
N LEU A 37 16.42 -13.00 1.41
CA LEU A 37 16.85 -12.26 0.24
C LEU A 37 18.06 -12.96 -0.40
N PRO A 38 18.20 -12.96 -1.74
CA PRO A 38 19.43 -13.39 -2.38
C PRO A 38 20.61 -12.60 -1.83
N ASP A 39 21.73 -13.27 -1.53
CA ASP A 39 22.91 -12.63 -0.90
C ASP A 39 23.43 -11.42 -1.68
N GLU A 40 23.37 -11.51 -3.00
CA GLU A 40 23.70 -10.40 -3.89
C GLU A 40 22.77 -9.20 -3.69
N LEU A 41 21.46 -9.42 -3.70
CA LEU A 41 20.46 -8.38 -3.49
C LEU A 41 20.60 -7.75 -2.10
N HIS A 42 20.85 -8.56 -1.08
CA HIS A 42 21.10 -8.06 0.26
C HIS A 42 22.31 -7.12 0.28
N ARG A 43 23.43 -7.51 -0.33
CA ARG A 43 24.63 -6.65 -0.45
C ARG A 43 24.35 -5.36 -1.23
N ILE A 44 23.62 -5.44 -2.34
CA ILE A 44 23.25 -4.25 -3.13
C ILE A 44 22.42 -3.28 -2.29
N ILE A 45 21.42 -3.78 -1.55
CA ILE A 45 20.59 -2.94 -0.68
C ILE A 45 21.43 -2.26 0.40
N LEU A 46 22.36 -2.98 1.04
CA LEU A 46 23.26 -2.40 2.04
C LEU A 46 24.11 -1.30 1.43
N ASN A 47 24.76 -1.55 0.29
CA ASN A 47 25.56 -0.54 -0.41
C ASN A 47 24.74 0.71 -0.78
N VAL A 48 23.52 0.52 -1.28
CA VAL A 48 22.62 1.63 -1.63
C VAL A 48 22.25 2.45 -0.39
N LEU A 49 21.94 1.80 0.73
CA LEU A 49 21.61 2.47 1.98
C LEU A 49 22.82 3.19 2.61
N ASP A 50 24.01 2.58 2.54
CA ASP A 50 25.26 3.15 3.07
C ASP A 50 25.75 4.34 2.23
N SER A 51 25.44 4.36 0.93
CA SER A 51 25.74 5.49 0.04
C SER A 51 24.87 6.74 0.30
N ALA A 52 23.86 6.65 1.16
CA ALA A 52 22.90 7.72 1.38
C ALA A 52 23.35 8.74 2.43
N ASP A 53 23.00 10.01 2.24
CA ASP A 53 23.45 11.14 3.07
C ASP A 53 23.22 10.98 4.58
N SER A 54 22.16 10.28 4.99
CA SER A 54 21.84 10.12 6.42
C SER A 54 21.06 8.85 6.75
N MET A 55 21.80 7.79 7.12
CA MET A 55 21.24 6.55 7.65
C MET A 55 20.33 6.76 8.87
N LYS A 56 20.64 7.74 9.73
CA LYS A 56 19.82 8.08 10.91
C LYS A 56 18.42 8.57 10.52
N ILE A 57 18.34 9.44 9.51
CA ILE A 57 17.07 9.96 9.00
C ILE A 57 16.28 8.84 8.32
N ILE A 58 16.95 8.00 7.51
CA ILE A 58 16.31 6.88 6.82
C ILE A 58 15.68 5.90 7.82
N LYS A 59 16.41 5.50 8.87
CA LYS A 59 15.89 4.63 9.95
C LYS A 59 14.67 5.25 10.65
N LEU A 60 14.72 6.56 10.93
CA LEU A 60 13.60 7.27 11.54
C LEU A 60 12.36 7.28 10.63
N GLU A 61 12.54 7.61 9.35
CA GLU A 61 11.45 7.63 8.37
C GLU A 61 10.91 6.23 8.07
N ALA A 62 11.75 5.19 8.07
CA ALA A 62 11.35 3.79 7.93
C ALA A 62 10.45 3.36 9.10
N LYS A 63 10.83 3.69 10.34
CA LYS A 63 10.01 3.43 11.53
C LYS A 63 8.67 4.18 11.48
N LYS A 64 8.69 5.46 11.11
CA LYS A 64 7.47 6.25 10.91
C LYS A 64 6.56 5.64 9.83
N LEU A 65 7.14 5.17 8.74
CA LEU A 65 6.40 4.51 7.67
C LEU A 65 5.74 3.21 8.15
N ASN A 66 6.46 2.34 8.85
CA ASN A 66 5.88 1.11 9.39
C ASN A 66 4.73 1.41 10.36
N ASN A 67 4.92 2.35 11.29
CA ASN A 67 3.85 2.75 12.20
C ASN A 67 2.63 3.31 11.43
N PHE A 68 2.88 4.16 10.43
CA PHE A 68 1.82 4.72 9.59
C PHE A 68 1.02 3.64 8.86
N LEU A 69 1.69 2.65 8.27
CA LEU A 69 1.05 1.56 7.53
C LEU A 69 0.29 0.60 8.46
N SER A 70 0.84 0.27 9.63
CA SER A 70 0.19 -0.60 10.62
C SER A 70 -1.07 0.02 11.22
N MET A 71 -1.16 1.35 11.26
CA MET A 71 -2.34 2.09 11.74
C MET A 71 -3.26 2.54 10.61
N ARG A 72 -3.00 2.14 9.36
CA ARG A 72 -3.77 2.61 8.21
C ARG A 72 -5.18 2.03 8.26
N LYS A 73 -6.18 2.92 8.17
CA LYS A 73 -7.59 2.55 8.04
C LYS A 73 -8.09 2.91 6.64
N PRO A 74 -9.12 2.23 6.12
CA PRO A 74 -9.81 2.71 4.92
C PRO A 74 -10.33 4.14 5.16
N PRO A 75 -10.51 4.95 4.09
CA PRO A 75 -11.20 6.22 4.22
C PRO A 75 -12.62 5.98 4.78
N ALA A 76 -13.08 6.87 5.64
CA ALA A 76 -14.43 6.78 6.19
C ALA A 76 -15.47 6.85 5.07
N SER A 77 -16.52 6.05 5.18
CA SER A 77 -17.63 6.10 4.23
C SER A 77 -18.41 7.41 4.37
N GLU A 78 -19.16 7.78 3.34
CA GLU A 78 -20.02 8.97 3.41
C GLU A 78 -21.05 8.87 4.54
N GLU A 79 -21.52 7.66 4.85
CA GLU A 79 -22.44 7.41 5.94
C GLU A 79 -21.78 7.61 7.31
N GLU A 80 -20.57 7.08 7.51
CA GLU A 80 -19.80 7.29 8.74
C GLU A 80 -19.51 8.78 8.95
N ILE A 81 -19.13 9.49 7.88
CA ILE A 81 -18.89 10.94 7.92
C ILE A 81 -20.16 11.68 8.34
N ARG A 82 -21.31 11.34 7.74
CA ARG A 82 -22.60 11.97 8.04
C ARG A 82 -23.04 11.72 9.48
N ASN A 83 -22.97 10.47 9.92
CA ASN A 83 -23.38 10.07 11.26
C ASN A 83 -22.54 10.77 12.34
N GLU A 84 -21.22 10.83 12.14
CA GLU A 84 -20.35 11.58 13.06
C GLU A 84 -20.55 13.09 12.99
N ALA A 85 -20.81 13.65 11.80
CA ALA A 85 -21.14 15.06 11.66
C ALA A 85 -22.43 15.44 12.42
N LEU A 86 -23.46 14.59 12.37
CA LEU A 86 -24.71 14.78 13.11
C LEU A 86 -24.50 14.74 14.62
N LYS A 87 -23.76 13.75 15.13
CA LYS A 87 -23.43 13.66 16.57
C LYS A 87 -22.64 14.88 17.04
N ILE A 88 -21.65 15.31 16.25
CA ILE A 88 -20.85 16.50 16.54
C ILE A 88 -21.72 17.76 16.53
N PHE A 89 -22.61 17.91 15.54
CA PHE A 89 -23.55 19.03 15.46
C PHE A 89 -24.43 19.10 16.71
N GLN A 90 -25.08 18.00 17.08
CA GLN A 90 -25.93 17.91 18.27
C GLN A 90 -25.15 18.29 19.53
N THR A 91 -23.93 17.76 19.69
CA THR A 91 -23.07 18.07 20.83
C THR A 91 -22.70 19.56 20.89
N LEU A 92 -22.29 20.15 19.77
CA LEU A 92 -21.89 21.56 19.73
C LEU A 92 -23.09 22.50 19.93
N HIS A 93 -24.23 22.16 19.33
CA HIS A 93 -25.47 22.91 19.49
C HIS A 93 -25.92 22.92 20.96
N GLU A 94 -25.85 21.78 21.63
CA GLU A 94 -26.16 21.66 23.05
C GLU A 94 -25.19 22.46 23.93
N GLN A 95 -23.89 22.43 23.61
CA GLN A 95 -22.88 23.24 24.32
C GLN A 95 -23.14 24.73 24.18
N ASP A 96 -23.52 25.19 22.99
CA ASP A 96 -23.84 26.60 22.76
C ASP A 96 -25.12 27.00 23.51
N ARG A 97 -26.14 26.12 23.52
CA ARG A 97 -27.38 26.31 24.30
C ARG A 97 -27.07 26.49 25.79
N ILE A 98 -26.36 25.53 26.40
CA ILE A 98 -26.00 25.58 27.82
C ILE A 98 -25.19 26.85 28.15
N LYS A 99 -24.29 27.26 27.25
CA LYS A 99 -23.48 28.47 27.45
C LYS A 99 -24.33 29.74 27.43
N ALA A 100 -25.32 29.81 26.53
CA ALA A 100 -26.25 30.94 26.47
C ALA A 100 -27.15 31.00 27.71
N GLU A 101 -27.74 29.87 28.10
CA GLU A 101 -28.61 29.76 29.28
C GLU A 101 -27.89 30.15 30.57
N LYS A 102 -26.63 29.71 30.75
CA LYS A 102 -25.78 30.14 31.88
C LYS A 102 -25.48 31.65 31.89
N GLY A 103 -25.49 32.28 30.71
CA GLY A 103 -25.35 33.72 30.56
C GLY A 103 -26.67 34.49 30.67
N GLY A 104 -27.79 33.81 31.00
CA GLY A 104 -29.12 34.41 31.07
C GLY A 104 -29.74 34.73 29.71
N ASN A 105 -29.18 34.20 28.62
CA ASN A 105 -29.62 34.48 27.25
C ASN A 105 -30.38 33.31 26.64
N GLN A 106 -31.36 33.59 25.78
CA GLN A 106 -32.07 32.58 25.00
C GLN A 106 -31.19 32.02 23.87
N TRP A 107 -31.33 30.73 23.56
CA TRP A 107 -30.68 30.10 22.42
C TRP A 107 -31.68 29.37 21.52
N PRO A 108 -31.67 29.62 20.20
CA PRO A 108 -30.93 30.70 19.52
C PRO A 108 -31.42 32.10 19.96
N PRO A 109 -30.62 33.16 19.79
CA PRO A 109 -31.04 34.53 20.15
C PRO A 109 -32.29 34.95 19.36
N ALA A 110 -33.26 35.58 20.02
CA ALA A 110 -34.56 35.90 19.44
C ALA A 110 -34.51 37.10 18.47
N ASP A 111 -33.58 38.02 18.69
CA ASP A 111 -33.37 39.28 17.97
C ASP A 111 -32.10 39.24 17.09
N GLU A 112 -31.64 38.04 16.72
CA GLU A 112 -30.43 37.87 15.89
C GLU A 112 -30.64 38.46 14.49
N SER A 113 -29.73 39.34 14.05
CA SER A 113 -29.72 39.82 12.67
C SER A 113 -29.31 38.72 11.70
N ASP A 114 -29.71 38.81 10.42
CA ASP A 114 -29.31 37.83 9.41
C ASP A 114 -27.78 37.69 9.30
N LYS A 115 -27.03 38.79 9.44
CA LYS A 115 -25.57 38.80 9.43
C LYS A 115 -24.98 38.02 10.61
N ASP A 116 -25.54 38.19 11.80
CA ASP A 116 -25.07 37.51 13.01
C ASP A 116 -25.39 36.01 12.95
N LYS A 117 -26.57 35.65 12.42
CA LYS A 117 -26.97 34.26 12.16
C LYS A 117 -26.02 33.57 11.20
N GLU A 118 -25.66 34.22 10.08
CA GLU A 118 -24.68 33.69 9.13
C GLU A 118 -23.30 33.51 9.78
N LEU A 119 -22.85 34.48 10.57
CA LEU A 119 -21.57 34.41 11.28
C LEU A 119 -21.56 33.24 12.28
N ARG A 120 -22.64 33.06 13.03
CA ARG A 120 -22.82 31.95 13.96
C ARG A 120 -22.80 30.60 13.25
N GLN A 121 -23.51 30.45 12.14
CA GLN A 121 -23.48 29.24 11.33
C GLN A 121 -22.09 28.94 10.76
N ARG A 122 -21.37 29.97 10.29
CA ARG A 122 -19.98 29.85 9.82
C ARG A 122 -19.05 29.37 10.93
N ASN A 123 -19.16 29.96 12.12
CA ASN A 123 -18.39 29.58 13.30
C ASN A 123 -18.70 28.15 13.76
N LEU A 124 -19.97 27.75 13.74
CA LEU A 124 -20.38 26.37 14.02
C LEU A 124 -19.79 25.40 13.00
N ARG A 125 -19.89 25.69 11.70
CA ARG A 125 -19.31 24.88 10.63
C ARG A 125 -17.79 24.73 10.78
N GLY A 126 -17.09 25.81 11.14
CA GLY A 126 -15.65 25.76 11.41
C GLY A 126 -15.29 24.84 12.58
N ARG A 127 -16.02 24.93 13.70
CA ARG A 127 -15.84 24.04 14.86
C ARG A 127 -16.18 22.59 14.53
N MET A 128 -17.27 22.36 13.78
CA MET A 128 -17.67 21.04 13.31
C MET A 128 -16.58 20.40 12.45
N LEU A 129 -16.09 21.10 11.42
CA LEU A 129 -15.05 20.60 10.53
C LEU A 129 -13.75 20.28 11.30
N LYS A 130 -13.38 21.11 12.29
CA LYS A 130 -12.22 20.85 13.14
C LYS A 130 -12.38 19.57 13.96
N LYS A 131 -13.54 19.38 14.60
CA LYS A 131 -13.82 18.20 15.43
C LYS A 131 -13.97 16.93 14.58
N LEU A 132 -14.61 17.04 13.41
CA LEU A 132 -14.77 15.94 12.46
C LEU A 132 -13.41 15.42 11.98
N LYS A 133 -12.47 16.32 11.63
CA LYS A 133 -11.09 15.97 11.26
C LYS A 133 -10.30 15.30 12.39
N SER A 134 -10.64 15.55 13.66
CA SER A 134 -9.97 14.90 14.80
C SER A 134 -10.54 13.54 15.16
N VAL A 135 -11.82 13.30 14.86
CA VAL A 135 -12.51 12.04 15.19
C VAL A 135 -12.35 11.03 14.05
N LEU A 136 -12.48 11.48 12.81
CA LEU A 136 -12.34 10.61 11.65
C LEU A 136 -10.87 10.39 11.29
N TYR A 137 -10.57 9.16 10.84
CA TYR A 137 -9.26 8.84 10.33
C TYR A 137 -8.95 9.68 9.09
N TYR A 138 -7.92 10.52 9.17
CA TYR A 138 -7.46 11.31 8.04
C TYR A 138 -6.68 10.43 7.07
N TRP A 139 -7.39 9.82 6.12
CA TRP A 139 -6.76 9.08 5.04
C TRP A 139 -5.98 10.05 4.15
N LYS A 140 -4.66 9.83 4.06
CA LYS A 140 -3.79 10.59 3.16
C LYS A 140 -2.96 9.62 2.32
N PRO A 141 -2.84 9.83 1.00
CA PRO A 141 -1.95 9.03 0.19
C PRO A 141 -0.51 9.26 0.66
N LYS A 142 0.27 8.18 0.76
CA LYS A 142 1.70 8.28 1.02
C LYS A 142 2.40 8.58 -0.30
N VAL A 143 3.06 9.72 -0.36
CA VAL A 143 3.77 10.19 -1.56
C VAL A 143 5.27 9.94 -1.39
N TYR A 144 5.87 9.28 -2.38
CA TYR A 144 7.29 8.94 -2.43
C TYR A 144 7.99 9.81 -3.48
N ASN A 145 8.18 11.08 -3.17
CA ASN A 145 8.73 12.08 -4.10
C ASN A 145 10.15 12.53 -3.75
N THR A 146 10.78 11.92 -2.74
CA THR A 146 12.15 12.22 -2.33
C THR A 146 12.93 10.92 -2.14
N GLU A 147 14.23 10.98 -2.36
CA GLU A 147 15.12 9.84 -2.19
C GLU A 147 15.04 9.25 -0.77
N THR A 148 15.12 10.09 0.26
CA THR A 148 15.00 9.66 1.67
C THR A 148 13.72 8.85 1.94
N LYS A 149 12.58 9.23 1.35
CA LYS A 149 11.31 8.50 1.53
C LYS A 149 11.34 7.15 0.80
N CYS A 150 11.99 7.08 -0.36
CA CYS A 150 12.12 5.84 -1.12
C CYS A 150 13.10 4.88 -0.45
N LEU A 151 14.22 5.38 0.08
CA LEU A 151 15.16 4.59 0.90
C LEU A 151 14.52 4.11 2.20
N ALA A 152 13.71 4.95 2.85
CA ALA A 152 12.90 4.53 4.00
C ALA A 152 11.91 3.42 3.65
N TYR A 153 11.31 3.47 2.44
CA TYR A 153 10.46 2.40 1.93
C TYR A 153 11.25 1.11 1.68
N LEU A 154 12.41 1.20 1.02
CA LEU A 154 13.33 0.10 0.78
C LEU A 154 13.66 -0.62 2.10
N MET A 155 14.12 0.13 3.11
CA MET A 155 14.46 -0.41 4.43
C MET A 155 13.26 -1.01 5.16
N ALA A 156 12.10 -0.37 5.12
CA ALA A 156 10.94 -0.78 5.90
C ALA A 156 10.16 -1.96 5.28
N ARG A 157 10.13 -2.06 3.94
CA ARG A 157 9.13 -2.88 3.23
C ARG A 157 9.73 -3.93 2.30
N PHE A 158 10.90 -3.69 1.71
CA PHE A 158 11.40 -4.50 0.61
C PHE A 158 11.49 -5.99 0.94
N ALA A 159 12.17 -6.34 2.04
CA ALA A 159 12.35 -7.73 2.44
C ALA A 159 11.01 -8.46 2.63
N SER A 160 10.05 -7.81 3.29
CA SER A 160 8.71 -8.38 3.49
C SER A 160 7.93 -8.54 2.19
N GLN A 161 8.02 -7.58 1.27
CA GLN A 161 7.34 -7.65 -0.03
C GLN A 161 7.94 -8.72 -0.92
N TYR A 162 9.26 -8.78 -1.00
CA TYR A 162 9.98 -9.85 -1.70
C TYR A 162 9.57 -11.22 -1.15
N ALA A 163 9.58 -11.41 0.18
CA ALA A 163 9.25 -12.70 0.79
C ALA A 163 7.81 -13.14 0.50
N VAL A 164 6.86 -12.21 0.60
CA VAL A 164 5.45 -12.48 0.26
C VAL A 164 5.31 -12.83 -1.22
N MET A 165 5.90 -12.04 -2.10
CA MET A 165 5.79 -12.25 -3.54
C MET A 165 6.46 -13.56 -3.96
N LYS A 166 7.67 -13.83 -3.49
CA LYS A 166 8.39 -15.09 -3.72
C LYS A 166 7.55 -16.29 -3.31
N ARG A 167 6.93 -16.24 -2.12
CA ARG A 167 6.04 -17.29 -1.64
C ARG A 167 4.83 -17.50 -2.55
N ILE A 168 4.21 -16.43 -3.04
CA ILE A 168 3.07 -16.51 -3.96
C ILE A 168 3.51 -17.16 -5.28
N LEU A 169 4.60 -16.66 -5.87
CA LEU A 169 5.11 -17.16 -7.15
C LEU A 169 5.59 -18.62 -7.06
N ASP A 170 6.23 -19.01 -5.97
CA ASP A 170 6.62 -20.40 -5.71
C ASP A 170 5.40 -21.32 -5.63
N GLN A 171 4.31 -20.87 -5.02
CA GLN A 171 3.08 -21.66 -4.99
C GLN A 171 2.41 -21.75 -6.35
N ILE A 172 2.44 -20.68 -7.16
CA ILE A 172 1.95 -20.71 -8.54
C ILE A 172 2.75 -21.75 -9.34
N LYS A 173 4.08 -21.66 -9.31
CA LYS A 173 4.98 -22.59 -10.01
C LYS A 173 4.81 -24.03 -9.51
N ALA A 174 4.67 -24.25 -8.21
CA ALA A 174 4.49 -25.60 -7.66
C ALA A 174 3.14 -26.23 -8.03
N ARG A 175 2.08 -25.42 -8.16
CA ARG A 175 0.74 -25.89 -8.55
C ARG A 175 0.60 -26.11 -10.04
N ASN A 176 1.26 -25.26 -10.84
CA ASN A 176 1.29 -25.39 -12.28
C ASN A 176 2.72 -25.15 -12.79
N PRO A 177 3.54 -26.22 -12.89
CA PRO A 177 4.92 -26.12 -13.37
C PRO A 177 5.05 -25.63 -14.81
N GLU A 178 3.98 -25.69 -15.60
CA GLU A 178 3.96 -25.18 -16.99
C GLU A 178 3.93 -23.65 -17.04
N ILE A 179 3.54 -22.98 -15.94
CA ILE A 179 3.62 -21.52 -15.87
C ILE A 179 5.10 -21.11 -15.81
N CYS A 180 5.54 -20.49 -16.90
CA CYS A 180 6.87 -19.92 -17.06
C CYS A 180 6.72 -18.57 -17.81
N PRO A 181 6.59 -17.44 -17.09
CA PRO A 181 6.30 -16.16 -17.72
C PRO A 181 7.50 -15.66 -18.53
N GLU A 182 7.30 -15.43 -19.83
CA GLU A 182 8.28 -14.77 -20.70
C GLU A 182 8.19 -13.24 -20.63
N HIS A 183 6.99 -12.70 -20.42
CA HIS A 183 6.74 -11.26 -20.30
C HIS A 183 6.02 -10.95 -19.00
N VAL A 184 6.53 -9.98 -18.25
CA VAL A 184 5.92 -9.54 -16.98
C VAL A 184 5.62 -8.05 -17.02
N PHE A 185 4.39 -7.70 -16.68
CA PHE A 185 3.94 -6.32 -16.50
C PHE A 185 3.65 -6.06 -15.02
N ASP A 186 4.39 -5.11 -14.42
CA ASP A 186 4.39 -4.81 -13.00
C ASP A 186 3.91 -3.37 -12.76
N PHE A 187 2.60 -3.23 -12.53
CA PHE A 187 1.96 -1.95 -12.27
C PHE A 187 1.99 -1.61 -10.77
N GLY A 188 2.55 -0.45 -10.44
CA GLY A 188 2.91 -0.09 -9.07
C GLY A 188 4.18 -0.81 -8.61
N SER A 189 5.16 -0.96 -9.52
CA SER A 189 6.38 -1.74 -9.30
C SER A 189 7.23 -1.24 -8.13
N GLY A 190 7.07 0.02 -7.73
CA GLY A 190 7.84 0.67 -6.67
C GLY A 190 9.34 0.51 -6.87
N VAL A 191 10.02 -0.03 -5.85
CA VAL A 191 11.47 -0.29 -5.88
C VAL A 191 11.85 -1.65 -6.49
N GLY A 192 10.91 -2.34 -7.14
CA GLY A 192 11.18 -3.55 -7.93
C GLY A 192 11.28 -4.85 -7.15
N SER A 193 10.64 -4.97 -5.97
CA SER A 193 10.69 -6.21 -5.18
C SER A 193 10.08 -7.42 -5.91
N THR A 194 9.03 -7.20 -6.71
CA THR A 194 8.41 -8.24 -7.55
C THR A 194 9.36 -8.76 -8.62
N PHE A 195 10.14 -7.87 -9.27
CA PHE A 195 11.16 -8.27 -10.26
C PHE A 195 12.10 -9.32 -9.67
N TRP A 196 12.67 -9.02 -8.49
CA TRP A 196 13.59 -9.93 -7.82
C TRP A 196 12.94 -11.25 -7.44
N ALA A 197 11.68 -11.24 -7.04
CA ALA A 197 10.93 -12.45 -6.72
C ALA A 197 10.66 -13.30 -7.97
N CYS A 198 10.33 -12.68 -9.10
CA CYS A 198 10.13 -13.33 -10.38
C CYS A 198 11.44 -13.97 -10.88
N GLU A 199 12.54 -13.21 -10.91
CA GLU A 199 13.87 -13.72 -11.30
C GLU A 199 14.33 -14.88 -10.40
N SER A 200 14.05 -14.81 -9.10
CA SER A 200 14.39 -15.89 -8.17
C SER A 200 13.49 -17.13 -8.33
N THR A 201 12.33 -17.00 -8.96
CA THR A 201 11.37 -18.11 -9.17
C THR A 201 11.55 -18.75 -10.54
N TRP A 202 11.83 -17.95 -11.57
CA TRP A 202 12.09 -18.41 -12.94
C TRP A 202 13.39 -17.80 -13.50
N PRO A 203 14.58 -18.23 -12.99
CA PRO A 203 15.85 -17.65 -13.40
C PRO A 203 16.08 -17.76 -14.91
N GLY A 204 16.37 -16.63 -15.56
CA GLY A 204 16.68 -16.57 -16.99
C GLY A 204 15.54 -16.97 -17.93
N LYS A 205 14.29 -16.94 -17.46
CA LYS A 205 13.10 -17.27 -18.27
C LYS A 205 12.28 -16.06 -18.68
N ILE A 206 12.38 -15.00 -17.90
CA ILE A 206 11.78 -13.73 -18.25
C ILE A 206 12.60 -13.18 -19.41
N SER A 207 11.92 -12.80 -20.49
CA SER A 207 12.48 -12.21 -21.69
C SER A 207 12.24 -10.71 -21.73
N GLU A 208 11.19 -10.23 -21.07
CA GLU A 208 10.89 -8.82 -20.90
C GLU A 208 10.23 -8.56 -19.54
N TYR A 209 10.69 -7.52 -18.84
CA TYR A 209 10.05 -7.05 -17.61
C TYR A 209 9.71 -5.56 -17.71
N TYR A 210 8.43 -5.23 -17.60
CA TYR A 210 7.91 -3.88 -17.76
C TYR A 210 7.39 -3.34 -16.43
N MET A 211 8.08 -2.33 -15.89
CA MET A 211 7.85 -1.72 -14.59
C MET A 211 7.19 -0.35 -14.74
N VAL A 212 6.07 -0.14 -14.05
CA VAL A 212 5.38 1.16 -14.04
C VAL A 212 5.13 1.62 -12.62
N ASP A 213 5.67 2.78 -12.23
CA ASP A 213 5.33 3.43 -10.97
C ASP A 213 5.25 4.95 -11.13
N VAL A 214 4.24 5.57 -10.52
CA VAL A 214 4.01 7.02 -10.58
C VAL A 214 5.14 7.84 -9.95
N SER A 215 5.94 7.23 -9.07
CA SER A 215 7.10 7.88 -8.45
C SER A 215 8.35 7.69 -9.30
N SER A 216 8.83 8.78 -9.90
CA SER A 216 10.15 8.80 -10.55
C SER A 216 11.27 8.41 -9.58
N LYS A 217 11.18 8.78 -8.30
CA LYS A 217 12.19 8.41 -7.28
C LYS A 217 12.17 6.95 -6.89
N MET A 218 11.03 6.27 -6.97
CA MET A 218 10.98 4.81 -6.84
C MET A 218 11.58 4.14 -8.07
N ASN A 219 11.28 4.65 -9.27
CA ASN A 219 11.86 4.15 -10.52
C ASN A 219 13.39 4.28 -10.55
N ASP A 220 13.92 5.46 -10.16
CA ASP A 220 15.36 5.71 -10.02
C ASP A 220 16.00 4.67 -9.06
N LEU A 221 15.35 4.43 -7.91
CA LEU A 221 15.85 3.49 -6.91
C LEU A 221 15.72 2.03 -7.37
N ALA A 222 14.65 1.66 -8.07
CA ALA A 222 14.50 0.34 -8.68
C ALA A 222 15.63 0.07 -9.66
N LEU A 223 15.89 1.02 -10.58
CA LEU A 223 16.97 0.91 -11.54
C LEU A 223 18.34 0.79 -10.84
N LYS A 224 18.58 1.61 -9.80
CA LYS A 224 19.81 1.52 -8.99
C LYS A 224 20.01 0.12 -8.38
N LEU A 225 18.94 -0.54 -7.92
CA LEU A 225 19.03 -1.90 -7.41
C LEU A 225 19.31 -2.92 -8.52
N LEU A 226 18.70 -2.74 -9.70
CA LEU A 226 18.86 -3.61 -10.87
C LEU A 226 20.26 -3.54 -11.51
N THR A 227 20.95 -2.41 -11.36
CA THR A 227 22.31 -2.17 -11.89
C THR A 227 23.41 -2.44 -10.85
N HIS A 228 23.15 -3.32 -9.88
CA HIS A 228 24.07 -3.68 -8.80
C HIS A 228 24.52 -2.49 -7.92
N GLY A 229 23.68 -1.47 -7.79
CA GLY A 229 23.98 -0.24 -7.05
C GLY A 229 24.80 0.79 -7.85
N GLN A 230 25.09 0.55 -9.13
CA GLN A 230 25.94 1.39 -9.96
C GLN A 230 25.11 2.32 -10.88
N PRO A 231 25.42 3.62 -10.99
CA PRO A 231 24.64 4.57 -11.82
C PRO A 231 24.59 4.23 -13.32
N PHE A 232 25.57 3.48 -13.82
CA PHE A 232 25.71 3.07 -15.23
C PHE A 232 26.07 1.58 -15.37
N GLY A 233 25.72 0.76 -14.39
CA GLY A 233 25.96 -0.68 -14.45
C GLY A 233 25.10 -1.34 -15.53
N ASN A 234 25.56 -2.48 -16.07
CA ASN A 234 24.71 -3.32 -16.89
C ASN A 234 23.47 -3.69 -16.08
N ILE A 235 22.30 -3.50 -16.68
CA ILE A 235 21.05 -3.98 -16.09
C ILE A 235 21.15 -5.49 -16.03
N ARG A 236 20.79 -6.11 -14.90
CA ARG A 236 20.82 -7.57 -14.70
C ARG A 236 20.13 -8.37 -15.82
N HIS A 237 19.25 -7.72 -16.57
CA HIS A 237 18.41 -8.33 -17.59
C HIS A 237 18.26 -7.34 -18.75
N ASP A 238 18.56 -7.80 -19.97
CA ASP A 238 18.72 -6.93 -21.16
C ASP A 238 17.44 -6.15 -21.52
N ASN A 239 16.27 -6.71 -21.22
CA ASN A 239 14.97 -6.12 -21.55
C ASN A 239 14.14 -5.73 -20.30
N VAL A 240 14.70 -4.92 -19.40
CA VAL A 240 13.91 -4.28 -18.33
C VAL A 240 13.54 -2.86 -18.73
N ASN A 241 12.24 -2.60 -18.82
CA ASN A 241 11.69 -1.29 -19.15
C ASN A 241 11.08 -0.65 -17.90
N VAL A 242 11.59 0.51 -17.49
CA VAL A 242 11.03 1.27 -16.35
C VAL A 242 10.36 2.55 -16.87
N ARG A 243 9.09 2.76 -16.50
CA ARG A 243 8.28 3.92 -16.93
C ARG A 243 7.57 4.55 -15.74
N GLN A 244 7.38 5.86 -15.81
CA GLN A 244 6.60 6.57 -14.79
C GLN A 244 5.09 6.47 -15.02
N PHE A 245 4.66 6.48 -16.28
CA PHE A 245 3.27 6.46 -16.68
C PHE A 245 3.05 5.41 -17.77
N LEU A 246 1.82 4.90 -17.85
CA LEU A 246 1.43 4.06 -18.97
C LEU A 246 1.48 4.87 -20.27
N PRO A 247 1.80 4.24 -21.41
CA PRO A 247 1.70 4.91 -22.70
C PRO A 247 0.28 5.46 -22.86
N VAL A 248 0.18 6.75 -23.20
CA VAL A 248 -1.09 7.40 -23.46
C VAL A 248 -1.72 6.68 -24.65
N GLN A 249 -2.88 6.06 -24.46
CA GLN A 249 -3.69 5.65 -25.60
C GLN A 249 -4.14 6.94 -26.28
N HIS A 250 -3.63 7.22 -27.48
CA HIS A 250 -4.34 8.11 -28.37
C HIS A 250 -5.67 7.40 -28.69
N ASP A 251 -6.79 7.96 -28.23
CA ASP A 251 -8.11 7.49 -28.60
C ASP A 251 -8.15 7.29 -30.12
N ARG A 252 -8.48 6.07 -30.56
CA ARG A 252 -8.74 5.73 -31.95
C ARG A 252 -10.24 5.79 -32.21
#